data_AF-A0AAV0CZP2-F1
#
_entry.id   AF-A0AAV0CZP2-F1
#
_cell.length_a   1.000
_cell.length_b   1.000
_cell.length_c   1.000
_cell.angle_alpha   90.00
_cell.angle_beta   90.00
_cell.angle_gamma   90.00
#
_symmetry.space_group_name_H-M   'P 1'
#
loop_
_entity.id
_entity.type
_entity.pdbx_description
1 polymer ?
#
loop_
_entity_poly.entity_id
_entity_poly.type
_entity_poly.pdbx_seq_one_letter_code
_entity_poly.pdbx_strand_id
1 'polypeptide(L)'
;MDEDRPHKLARAILATLIGVLLTLSNSERALASKSPSAFVQNVIYSNKIAIFSKSYCPYSMRAKHIFHELKELPFVVELDLRDDGTHIQDVLLDLVGHRTVPQIFVNGKHVGGSDDLYNAVENGQLKSLLSKE
;
A
#
# COMPACT_ATOMS: atom_id res chain seq x y z
N MET A 1 33.33 -24.99 -46.77
CA MET A 1 33.48 -23.63 -46.18
C MET A 1 32.19 -23.30 -45.48
N ASP A 2 32.16 -23.49 -44.17
CA ASP A 2 31.04 -23.10 -43.30
C ASP A 2 31.65 -22.29 -42.14
N GLU A 3 32.17 -21.12 -42.49
CA GLU A 3 32.84 -20.15 -41.60
C GLU A 3 31.85 -19.45 -40.65
N ASP A 4 30.55 -19.70 -40.81
CA ASP A 4 29.46 -18.91 -40.23
C ASP A 4 28.87 -19.54 -38.93
N ARG A 5 29.35 -20.74 -38.57
CA ARG A 5 28.91 -21.46 -37.36
C ARG A 5 29.16 -20.72 -36.03
N PRO A 6 30.33 -20.11 -35.75
CA PRO A 6 30.56 -19.44 -34.47
C PRO A 6 29.67 -18.19 -34.29
N HIS A 7 29.39 -17.47 -35.38
CA HIS A 7 28.55 -16.28 -35.35
C HIS A 7 27.07 -16.59 -35.13
N LYS A 8 26.55 -17.68 -35.71
CA LYS A 8 25.17 -18.15 -35.45
C LYS A 8 24.96 -18.59 -34.01
N LEU A 9 25.94 -19.30 -33.43
CA LEU A 9 25.87 -19.75 -32.05
C LEU A 9 25.87 -18.56 -31.07
N ALA A 10 26.75 -17.57 -31.28
CA ALA A 10 26.80 -16.37 -30.44
C ALA A 10 25.50 -15.55 -30.50
N ARG A 11 24.88 -15.42 -31.68
CA ARG A 11 23.60 -14.72 -31.85
C ARG A 11 22.43 -15.45 -31.20
N ALA A 12 22.40 -16.78 -31.30
CA ALA A 12 21.40 -17.60 -30.62
C ALA A 12 21.50 -17.46 -29.10
N ILE A 13 22.73 -17.56 -28.55
CA ILE A 13 22.98 -17.39 -27.10
C ILE A 13 22.54 -15.99 -26.63
N LEU A 14 22.90 -14.93 -27.36
CA LEU A 14 22.52 -13.56 -27.02
C LEU A 14 20.99 -13.36 -27.05
N ALA A 15 20.31 -13.91 -28.06
CA ALA A 15 18.85 -13.84 -28.16
C ALA A 15 18.17 -14.61 -27.00
N THR A 16 18.70 -15.78 -26.62
CA THR A 16 18.18 -16.53 -25.47
C THR A 16 18.42 -15.80 -24.16
N LEU A 17 19.60 -15.19 -23.95
CA LEU A 17 19.90 -14.40 -22.75
C LEU A 17 18.99 -13.17 -22.64
N ILE A 18 18.77 -12.44 -23.74
CA ILE A 18 17.85 -11.30 -23.76
C ILE A 18 16.41 -11.76 -23.50
N GLY A 19 15.97 -12.87 -24.12
CA GLY A 19 14.65 -13.45 -23.88
C GLY A 19 14.43 -13.82 -22.42
N VAL A 20 15.40 -14.51 -21.80
CA VAL A 20 15.36 -14.87 -20.38
C VAL A 20 15.32 -13.61 -19.49
N LEU A 21 16.18 -12.62 -19.75
CA LEU A 21 16.21 -11.36 -19.00
C LEU A 21 14.86 -10.60 -19.08
N LEU A 22 14.27 -10.52 -20.27
CA LEU A 22 12.96 -9.90 -20.48
C LEU A 22 11.86 -10.66 -19.71
N THR A 23 11.84 -12.00 -19.80
CA THR A 23 10.84 -12.81 -19.07
C THR A 23 10.96 -12.68 -17.54
N LEU A 24 12.17 -12.62 -17.00
CA LEU A 24 12.42 -12.38 -15.57
C LEU A 24 11.87 -11.02 -15.14
N SER A 25 12.15 -9.96 -15.90
CA SER A 25 11.69 -8.60 -15.59
C SER A 25 10.15 -8.46 -15.56
N ASN A 26 9.43 -9.19 -16.42
CA ASN A 26 7.98 -9.20 -16.43
C ASN A 26 7.39 -9.92 -15.21
N SER A 27 8.02 -11.01 -14.77
CA SER A 27 7.59 -11.78 -13.60
C SER A 27 7.76 -10.96 -12.31
N GLU A 28 8.89 -10.25 -12.15
CA GLU A 28 9.13 -9.37 -11.01
C GLU A 28 8.11 -8.22 -10.95
N ARG A 29 7.82 -7.56 -12.08
CA ARG A 29 6.77 -6.51 -12.13
C ARG A 29 5.39 -7.05 -11.76
N ALA A 30 5.04 -8.26 -12.21
CA ALA A 30 3.76 -8.88 -11.91
C ALA A 30 3.65 -9.35 -10.44
N LEU A 31 4.77 -9.72 -9.80
CA LEU A 31 4.80 -10.06 -8.39
C LEU A 31 4.73 -8.79 -7.52
N ALA A 32 5.45 -7.73 -7.91
CA ALA A 32 5.41 -6.44 -7.23
C ALA A 32 3.98 -5.85 -7.24
N SER A 33 3.25 -5.96 -8.35
CA SER A 33 1.87 -5.46 -8.43
C SER A 33 0.86 -6.26 -7.61
N LYS A 34 1.20 -7.47 -7.17
CA LYS A 34 0.36 -8.33 -6.32
C LYS A 34 0.79 -8.35 -4.85
N SER A 35 1.81 -7.58 -4.46
CA SER A 35 2.32 -7.59 -3.10
C SER A 35 1.43 -6.78 -2.15
N PRO A 36 0.97 -7.34 -1.00
CA PRO A 36 0.27 -6.59 0.04
C PRO A 36 1.06 -5.35 0.51
N SER A 37 2.39 -5.45 0.56
CA SER A 37 3.26 -4.33 0.95
C SER A 37 3.20 -3.17 -0.06
N ALA A 38 3.31 -3.47 -1.36
CA ALA A 38 3.20 -2.47 -2.41
C ALA A 38 1.80 -1.81 -2.41
N PHE A 39 0.75 -2.59 -2.18
CA PHE A 39 -0.61 -2.08 -2.04
C PHE A 39 -0.72 -1.10 -0.86
N VAL A 40 -0.24 -1.48 0.33
CA VAL A 40 -0.27 -0.62 1.53
C VAL A 40 0.47 0.68 1.28
N GLN A 41 1.67 0.61 0.71
CA GLN A 41 2.48 1.78 0.38
C GLN A 41 1.74 2.70 -0.60
N ASN A 42 1.18 2.14 -1.67
CA ASN A 42 0.40 2.91 -2.65
C ASN A 42 -0.82 3.59 -2.00
N VAL A 43 -1.56 2.88 -1.15
CA VAL A 43 -2.70 3.45 -0.43
C VAL A 43 -2.27 4.62 0.47
N ILE A 44 -1.16 4.47 1.21
CA ILE A 44 -0.67 5.50 2.13
C ILE A 44 -0.16 6.75 1.40
N TYR A 45 0.56 6.58 0.29
CA TYR A 45 1.26 7.69 -0.37
C TYR A 45 0.51 8.29 -1.57
N SER A 46 -0.50 7.62 -2.12
CA SER A 46 -1.35 8.16 -3.19
C SER A 46 -2.64 8.80 -2.71
N ASN A 47 -2.93 8.76 -1.41
CA ASN A 47 -4.14 9.35 -0.84
C ASN A 47 -3.79 10.34 0.28
N LYS A 48 -4.42 11.52 0.26
CA LYS A 48 -4.29 12.53 1.33
C LYS A 48 -4.65 11.92 2.70
N ILE A 49 -5.69 11.09 2.74
CA ILE A 49 -6.12 10.37 3.93
C ILE A 49 -6.38 8.92 3.54
N ALA A 50 -5.76 7.99 4.26
CA ALA A 50 -5.99 6.57 4.11
C ALA A 50 -6.43 5.96 5.44
N ILE A 51 -7.43 5.08 5.38
CA ILE A 51 -7.93 4.34 6.54
C ILE A 51 -7.96 2.85 6.20
N PHE A 52 -7.12 2.07 6.87
CA PHE A 52 -7.28 0.62 6.89
C PHE A 52 -8.30 0.27 7.98
N SER A 53 -9.40 -0.36 7.59
CA SER A 53 -10.65 -0.46 8.35
C SER A 53 -11.15 -1.91 8.36
N LYS A 54 -12.16 -2.18 9.19
CA LYS A 54 -13.09 -3.28 8.96
C LYS A 54 -14.53 -2.78 9.02
N SER A 55 -15.38 -3.30 8.14
CA SER A 55 -16.74 -2.77 7.92
C SER A 55 -17.61 -2.83 9.17
N TYR A 56 -17.43 -3.87 9.99
CA TYR A 56 -18.17 -4.12 11.22
C TYR A 56 -17.53 -3.48 12.48
N CYS A 57 -16.34 -2.90 12.38
CA CYS A 57 -15.59 -2.45 13.56
C CYS A 57 -16.10 -1.08 14.06
N PRO A 58 -16.56 -0.97 15.33
CA PRO A 58 -17.10 0.28 15.86
C PRO A 58 -16.06 1.41 15.93
N TYR A 59 -14.79 1.09 16.21
CA TYR A 59 -13.70 2.08 16.19
C TYR A 59 -13.43 2.60 14.78
N SER A 60 -13.54 1.74 13.77
CA SER A 60 -13.38 2.15 12.37
C SER A 60 -14.54 3.03 11.92
N MET A 61 -15.78 2.71 12.32
CA MET A 61 -16.94 3.57 12.08
C MET A 61 -16.78 4.94 12.73
N ARG A 62 -16.28 5.01 13.98
CA ARG A 62 -15.99 6.28 14.66
C ARG A 62 -14.96 7.11 13.90
N ALA A 63 -13.85 6.51 13.46
CA ALA A 63 -12.83 7.21 12.69
C ALA A 63 -13.38 7.76 11.35
N LYS A 64 -14.16 6.96 10.63
CA LYS A 64 -14.85 7.39 9.40
C LYS A 64 -15.82 8.55 9.65
N HIS A 65 -16.57 8.50 10.76
CA HIS A 65 -17.48 9.57 11.15
C HIS A 65 -16.75 10.87 11.48
N ILE A 66 -15.61 10.82 12.17
CA ILE A 66 -14.79 12.03 12.43
C ILE A 66 -14.41 12.73 11.12
N PHE A 67 -13.90 12.00 10.12
CA PHE A 67 -13.56 12.61 8.84
C PHE A 67 -14.79 13.10 8.06
N HIS A 68 -15.92 12.41 8.17
CA HIS A 68 -17.20 12.88 7.62
C HIS A 68 -17.60 14.25 8.20
N GLU A 69 -17.55 14.41 9.52
CA GLU A 69 -17.87 15.69 10.18
C GLU A 69 -16.90 16.81 9.78
N LEU A 70 -15.63 16.46 9.55
CA LEU A 70 -14.60 17.37 9.02
C LEU A 70 -14.74 17.66 7.51
N LYS A 71 -15.70 17.02 6.83
CA LYS A 71 -15.92 17.12 5.37
C LYS A 71 -14.69 16.70 4.55
N GLU A 72 -13.92 15.77 5.08
CA GLU A 72 -12.80 15.15 4.40
C GLU A 72 -13.23 13.80 3.81
N LEU A 73 -12.65 13.42 2.67
CA LEU A 73 -12.99 12.18 1.95
C LEU A 73 -11.81 11.19 2.02
N PRO A 74 -11.77 10.29 3.03
CA PRO A 74 -10.70 9.31 3.13
C PRO A 74 -10.83 8.20 2.09
N PHE A 75 -9.69 7.68 1.64
CA PHE A 75 -9.63 6.39 0.95
C PHE A 75 -9.68 5.28 1.98
N VAL A 76 -10.72 4.45 1.94
CA VAL A 76 -10.98 3.40 2.93
C VAL A 76 -10.71 2.03 2.33
N VAL A 77 -9.92 1.23 3.04
CA VAL A 77 -9.69 -0.19 2.72
C VAL A 77 -10.37 -1.03 3.79
N GLU A 78 -11.49 -1.66 3.44
CA GLU A 78 -12.19 -2.60 4.32
C GLU A 78 -11.52 -3.99 4.25
N LEU A 79 -10.67 -4.29 5.23
CA LEU A 79 -9.82 -5.49 5.21
C LEU A 79 -10.60 -6.80 5.35
N ASP A 80 -11.75 -6.76 6.00
CA ASP A 80 -12.65 -7.92 6.13
C ASP A 80 -13.35 -8.29 4.81
N LEU A 81 -13.34 -7.40 3.82
CA LEU A 81 -13.94 -7.62 2.50
C LEU A 81 -12.90 -7.97 1.43
N ARG A 82 -11.66 -8.28 1.84
CA ARG A 82 -10.54 -8.60 0.95
C ARG A 82 -9.95 -9.95 1.29
N ASP A 83 -9.66 -10.74 0.25
CA ASP A 83 -9.00 -12.04 0.40
C ASP A 83 -7.60 -11.93 1.02
N ASP A 84 -6.89 -10.82 0.75
CA ASP A 84 -5.54 -10.54 1.25
C ASP A 84 -5.54 -9.68 2.53
N GLY A 85 -6.70 -9.43 3.14
CA GLY A 85 -6.83 -8.53 4.29
C GLY A 85 -5.92 -8.88 5.46
N THR A 86 -5.77 -10.19 5.76
CA THR A 86 -4.87 -10.67 6.82
C THR A 86 -3.40 -10.34 6.53
N HIS A 87 -2.97 -10.49 5.27
CA HIS A 87 -1.60 -10.15 4.85
C HIS A 87 -1.36 -8.64 4.90
N ILE A 88 -2.37 -7.83 4.58
CA ILE A 88 -2.29 -6.38 4.79
C ILE A 88 -2.14 -6.05 6.28
N GLN A 89 -2.84 -6.76 7.17
CA GLN A 89 -2.64 -6.59 8.62
C GLN A 89 -1.23 -7.01 9.07
N ASP A 90 -0.59 -8.00 8.44
CA ASP A 90 0.83 -8.34 8.69
C ASP A 90 1.75 -7.18 8.30
N VAL A 91 1.54 -6.60 7.13
CA VAL A 91 2.32 -5.43 6.68
C VAL A 91 2.14 -4.24 7.64
N LEU A 92 0.93 -3.99 8.11
CA LEU A 92 0.66 -2.91 9.08
C LEU A 92 1.35 -3.19 10.43
N LEU A 93 1.40 -4.46 10.88
CA LEU A 93 2.18 -4.83 12.06
C LEU A 93 3.65 -4.49 11.90
N ASP A 94 4.24 -4.84 10.75
CA ASP A 94 5.65 -4.55 10.50
C ASP A 94 5.92 -3.04 10.37
N LEU A 95 5.00 -2.29 9.76
CA LEU A 95 5.15 -0.86 9.48
C LEU A 95 4.94 0.01 10.71
N VAL A 96 3.92 -0.27 11.53
CA VAL A 96 3.48 0.60 12.63
C VAL A 96 3.37 -0.10 13.98
N GLY A 97 3.73 -1.38 14.06
CA GLY A 97 3.72 -2.16 15.30
C GLY A 97 2.35 -2.71 15.72
N HIS A 98 1.31 -2.52 14.90
CA HIS A 98 -0.06 -2.91 15.26
C HIS A 98 -0.84 -3.53 14.09
N ARG A 99 -1.53 -4.64 14.37
CA ARG A 99 -2.47 -5.29 13.43
C ARG A 99 -3.89 -4.73 13.50
N THR A 100 -4.23 -4.04 14.58
CA THR A 100 -5.60 -3.63 14.90
C THR A 100 -6.10 -2.58 13.91
N VAL A 101 -7.41 -2.53 13.71
CA VAL A 101 -8.07 -1.48 12.92
C VAL A 101 -8.87 -0.55 13.83
N PRO A 102 -9.06 0.73 13.45
CA PRO A 102 -8.53 1.36 12.25
C PRO A 102 -7.02 1.66 12.34
N GLN A 103 -6.34 1.75 11.20
CA GLN A 103 -5.03 2.42 11.08
C GLN A 103 -5.17 3.60 10.13
N ILE A 104 -4.94 4.81 10.64
CA ILE A 104 -5.14 6.05 9.92
C ILE A 104 -3.80 6.66 9.52
N PHE A 105 -3.71 7.09 8.26
CA PHE A 105 -2.60 7.84 7.71
C PHE A 105 -3.11 9.14 7.07
N VAL A 106 -2.36 10.22 7.25
CA VAL A 106 -2.64 11.53 6.63
C VAL A 106 -1.35 12.05 6.00
N ASN A 107 -1.37 12.32 4.70
CA ASN A 107 -0.21 12.74 3.91
C ASN A 107 1.02 11.85 4.16
N GLY A 108 0.81 10.54 4.08
CA GLY A 108 1.85 9.53 4.32
C GLY A 108 2.27 9.36 5.79
N LYS A 109 1.85 10.22 6.72
CA LYS A 109 2.18 10.12 8.14
C LYS A 109 1.15 9.26 8.88
N HIS A 110 1.64 8.28 9.64
CA HIS A 110 0.81 7.50 10.56
C HIS A 110 0.27 8.37 11.69
N VAL A 111 -1.05 8.34 11.88
CA VAL A 111 -1.75 9.04 12.96
C VAL A 111 -1.99 8.09 14.14
N GLY A 112 -2.30 6.83 13.87
CA GLY A 112 -2.64 5.83 14.89
C GLY A 112 -4.00 5.20 14.65
N GLY A 113 -4.65 4.77 15.74
CA GLY A 113 -6.00 4.22 15.76
C GLY A 113 -7.09 5.27 15.99
N SER A 114 -8.29 4.82 16.38
CA SER A 114 -9.43 5.72 16.56
C SER A 114 -9.24 6.73 17.69
N ASP A 115 -8.61 6.33 18.79
CA ASP A 115 -8.43 7.21 19.94
C ASP A 115 -7.29 8.22 19.68
N ASP A 116 -6.24 7.79 18.97
CA ASP A 116 -5.18 8.69 18.51
C ASP A 116 -5.72 9.76 17.55
N LEU A 117 -6.61 9.37 16.63
CA LEU A 117 -7.28 10.30 15.73
C LEU A 117 -8.13 11.31 16.51
N TYR A 118 -8.92 10.85 17.49
CA TYR A 118 -9.70 11.73 18.36
C TYR A 118 -8.80 12.75 19.09
N ASN A 119 -7.71 12.27 19.70
CA ASN A 119 -6.74 13.14 20.37
C ASN A 119 -6.09 14.13 19.41
N ALA A 120 -5.78 13.71 18.18
CA ALA A 120 -5.20 14.57 17.16
C ALA A 120 -6.17 15.67 16.67
N VAL A 121 -7.48 15.44 16.72
CA VAL A 121 -8.49 16.48 16.49
C VAL A 121 -8.45 17.48 17.64
N GLU A 122 -8.59 16.99 18.87
CA GLU A 122 -8.68 17.83 20.09
C GLU A 122 -7.45 18.73 20.27
N ASN A 123 -6.25 18.20 20.02
CA ASN A 123 -5.01 18.96 20.18
C ASN A 123 -4.59 19.76 18.93
N GLY A 124 -5.40 19.74 17.85
CA GLY A 124 -5.14 20.45 16.60
C GLY A 124 -4.06 19.85 15.70
N GLN A 125 -3.44 18.74 16.08
CA GLN A 125 -2.43 18.04 15.27
C GLN A 125 -3.00 17.61 13.92
N LEU A 126 -4.23 17.09 13.88
CA LEU A 126 -4.85 16.63 12.63
C LEU A 126 -4.98 17.77 11.63
N LYS A 127 -5.42 18.95 12.09
CA LYS A 127 -5.50 20.15 11.26
C LYS A 127 -4.14 20.50 10.65
N SER A 128 -3.07 20.45 11.47
CA SER A 128 -1.71 20.69 10.98
C SER A 128 -1.27 19.67 9.92
N LEU A 129 -1.65 18.40 10.06
CA LEU A 129 -1.33 17.37 9.07
C LEU A 129 -2.07 17.56 7.75
N LEU A 130 -3.36 17.92 7.81
CA LEU A 130 -4.21 18.14 6.63
C LEU A 130 -3.83 19.37 5.81
N SER A 131 -3.17 20.36 6.42
CA SER A 131 -2.71 21.59 5.76
C SER A 131 -1.33 21.47 5.10
N LYS A 132 -0.69 20.31 5.15
CA LYS A 132 0.59 20.07 4.44
C LYS A 132 0.27 19.62 3.02
N GLU A 133 0.83 20.32 2.04
CA GLU A 133 0.85 19.95 0.61
C GLU A 133 2.11 19.12 0.30
#